data_AF-A0A067E2E3-F1
#
_entry.id   AF-A0A067E2E3-F1
#
_cell.length_a   1.000
_cell.length_b   1.000
_cell.length_c   1.000
_cell.angle_alpha   90.00
_cell.angle_beta   90.00
_cell.angle_gamma   90.00
#
_symmetry.space_group_name_H-M   'P 1'
#
loop_
_entity.id
_entity.type
_entity.pdbx_description
1 polymer ?
#
loop_
_entity_poly.entity_id
_entity_poly.type
_entity_poly.pdbx_seq_one_letter_code
_entity_poly.pdbx_strand_id
1 'polypeptide(L)'
;IGAVGSCSGKGVEDAQLKDPQFQTASKPTVIEVQGDEFWPLSGKPYFNAIISKSQLKPMNLMILPAEMRRILPSKTIPAFLVYKGKEWEMVYLGEDFQKRNKRFGSEWKTFAIDNKLKVGDACVFELMECRNDCLKFRVQILRGDIPSKFEDNTND
;
A
#
# COMPACT_ATOMS: atom_id res chain seq x y z
N ILE A 1 -0.69 -31.43 75.50
CA ILE A 1 -1.90 -31.39 74.63
C ILE A 1 -1.43 -31.58 73.20
N GLY A 2 -1.51 -32.72 72.52
CA GLY A 2 -1.96 -34.08 72.77
C GLY A 2 -1.54 -34.89 71.52
N ALA A 3 -1.11 -36.15 71.68
CA ALA A 3 -0.88 -37.09 70.57
C ALA A 3 -2.21 -37.33 69.80
N VAL A 4 -2.28 -37.81 68.57
CA VAL A 4 -1.98 -39.13 67.97
C VAL A 4 -2.35 -38.98 66.48
N GLY A 5 -1.79 -39.67 65.49
CA GLY A 5 -1.75 -41.11 65.35
C GLY A 5 -1.46 -41.47 63.88
N SER A 6 -0.75 -42.58 63.71
CA SER A 6 -0.50 -43.27 62.44
C SER A 6 -1.78 -43.91 61.90
N CYS A 7 -1.91 -44.04 60.57
CA CYS A 7 -2.39 -45.26 59.88
C CYS A 7 -2.36 -45.08 58.36
N SER A 8 -1.84 -46.11 57.68
CA SER A 8 -1.71 -46.28 56.23
C SER A 8 -3.05 -46.64 55.55
N GLY A 9 -3.20 -46.28 54.26
CA GLY A 9 -4.27 -46.78 53.39
C GLY A 9 -4.00 -46.45 51.93
N LYS A 10 -4.07 -47.46 51.05
CA LYS A 10 -3.60 -47.50 49.66
C LYS A 10 -4.61 -46.95 48.63
N GLY A 11 -4.05 -46.45 47.52
CA GLY A 11 -4.54 -46.63 46.14
C GLY A 11 -5.61 -45.66 45.65
N VAL A 12 -5.43 -45.10 44.44
CA VAL A 12 -6.14 -45.46 43.20
C VAL A 12 -5.51 -44.69 42.03
N GLU A 13 -5.44 -45.38 40.89
CA GLU A 13 -4.80 -45.09 39.61
C GLU A 13 -5.15 -43.77 38.90
N ASP A 14 -4.21 -43.41 38.02
CA ASP A 14 -4.16 -42.29 37.10
C ASP A 14 -5.41 -42.11 36.23
N ALA A 15 -5.95 -40.89 36.24
CA ALA A 15 -6.87 -40.40 35.22
C ALA A 15 -6.17 -39.29 34.42
N GLN A 16 -5.66 -39.67 33.25
CA GLN A 16 -5.02 -38.79 32.28
C GLN A 16 -6.06 -37.87 31.63
N LEU A 17 -5.94 -36.57 31.87
CA LEU A 17 -6.74 -35.53 31.22
C LEU A 17 -6.23 -35.33 29.79
N LYS A 18 -7.10 -35.56 28.80
CA LYS A 18 -6.79 -35.43 27.36
C LYS A 18 -6.65 -33.97 26.96
N ASP A 19 -5.54 -33.63 26.30
CA ASP A 19 -5.35 -32.33 25.65
C ASP A 19 -6.37 -32.11 24.51
N PRO A 20 -6.93 -30.91 24.35
CA PRO A 20 -7.81 -30.60 23.22
C PRO A 20 -7.03 -30.58 21.90
N GLN A 21 -7.48 -31.40 20.93
CA GLN A 21 -7.08 -31.30 19.52
C GLN A 21 -7.40 -29.91 18.97
N PHE A 22 -6.37 -29.14 18.63
CA PHE A 22 -6.53 -27.98 17.76
C PHE A 22 -6.60 -28.45 16.30
N GLN A 23 -7.76 -28.16 15.69
CA GLN A 23 -8.06 -28.47 14.31
C GLN A 23 -7.12 -27.75 13.35
N THR A 24 -6.74 -28.45 12.30
CA THR A 24 -5.81 -28.07 11.25
C THR A 24 -6.21 -26.71 10.64
N ALA A 25 -5.36 -25.71 10.82
CA ALA A 25 -5.49 -24.44 10.11
C ALA A 25 -5.48 -24.70 8.60
N SER A 26 -6.46 -24.16 7.90
CA SER A 26 -6.55 -24.18 6.44
C SER A 26 -5.25 -23.65 5.84
N LYS A 27 -4.75 -24.37 4.82
CA LYS A 27 -3.59 -23.93 4.03
C LYS A 27 -3.81 -22.48 3.57
N PRO A 28 -2.79 -21.61 3.66
CA PRO A 28 -2.91 -20.27 3.13
C PRO A 28 -3.17 -20.40 1.63
N THR A 29 -4.31 -19.86 1.19
CA THR A 29 -4.60 -19.68 -0.23
C THR A 29 -3.55 -18.73 -0.78
N VAL A 30 -2.56 -19.27 -1.49
CA VAL A 30 -1.64 -18.48 -2.28
C VAL A 30 -2.50 -17.79 -3.34
N ILE A 31 -2.73 -16.49 -3.16
CA ILE A 31 -3.22 -15.64 -4.24
C ILE A 31 -2.08 -15.57 -5.24
N GLU A 32 -2.17 -16.33 -6.33
CA GLU A 32 -1.27 -16.16 -7.46
C GLU A 32 -1.50 -14.76 -8.05
N VAL A 33 -0.71 -13.80 -7.57
CA VAL A 33 -0.58 -12.50 -8.21
C VAL A 33 0.05 -12.77 -9.57
N GLN A 34 -0.74 -12.58 -10.63
CA GLN A 34 -0.26 -12.73 -12.00
C GLN A 34 0.94 -11.81 -12.24
N GLY A 35 2.14 -12.39 -12.24
CA GLY A 35 3.30 -12.04 -13.09
C GLY A 35 3.83 -10.61 -13.11
N ASP A 36 3.29 -9.68 -12.34
CA ASP A 36 3.83 -8.33 -12.18
C ASP A 36 4.71 -8.34 -10.94
N GLU A 37 6.01 -8.18 -11.15
CA GLU A 37 7.04 -8.10 -10.11
C GLU A 37 6.70 -6.98 -9.12
N PHE A 38 6.02 -7.37 -8.03
CA PHE A 38 5.70 -6.46 -6.93
C PHE A 38 6.96 -6.27 -6.10
N TRP A 39 7.38 -5.01 -5.97
CA TRP A 39 8.62 -4.69 -5.27
C TRP A 39 8.31 -4.23 -3.86
N PRO A 40 8.88 -4.87 -2.82
CA PRO A 40 8.78 -4.34 -1.46
C PRO A 40 9.31 -2.91 -1.42
N LEU A 41 8.63 -2.07 -0.63
CA LEU A 41 9.15 -0.75 -0.29
C LEU A 41 10.50 -0.92 0.43
N SER A 42 11.46 -0.10 0.07
CA SER A 42 12.85 -0.17 0.53
C SER A 42 13.10 0.55 1.86
N GLY A 43 12.04 0.98 2.55
CA GLY A 43 12.12 1.84 3.74
C GLY A 43 12.35 3.33 3.43
N LYS A 44 12.42 3.71 2.15
CA LYS A 44 12.46 5.11 1.72
C LYS A 44 11.09 5.77 1.92
N PRO A 45 11.02 7.11 2.02
CA PRO A 45 9.76 7.82 2.11
C PRO A 45 8.86 7.49 0.92
N TYR A 46 7.58 7.26 1.17
CA TYR A 46 6.60 6.96 0.15
C TYR A 46 5.25 7.58 0.50
N PHE A 47 4.37 7.65 -0.50
CA PHE A 47 2.96 7.98 -0.31
C PHE A 47 2.12 7.17 -1.29
N ASN A 48 0.83 7.03 -0.99
CA ASN A 48 -0.13 6.45 -1.92
C ASN A 48 -1.17 7.50 -2.35
N ALA A 49 -1.72 7.30 -3.55
CA ALA A 49 -2.83 8.09 -4.05
C ALA A 49 -3.86 7.17 -4.68
N ILE A 50 -5.13 7.32 -4.29
CA ILE A 50 -6.26 6.69 -4.97
C ILE A 50 -6.62 7.59 -6.15
N ILE A 51 -6.65 7.02 -7.35
CA ILE A 51 -6.98 7.73 -8.58
C ILE A 51 -8.46 8.08 -8.57
N SER A 52 -8.72 9.37 -8.54
CA SER A 52 -10.05 9.98 -8.57
C SER A 52 -10.28 10.70 -9.89
N LYS A 53 -11.52 11.11 -10.17
CA LYS A 53 -11.88 11.80 -11.42
C LYS A 53 -11.01 13.02 -11.68
N SER A 54 -10.68 13.81 -10.65
CA SER A 54 -9.87 15.04 -10.77
C SER A 54 -8.44 14.79 -11.30
N GLN A 55 -7.87 13.62 -11.06
CA GLN A 55 -6.53 13.23 -11.51
C GLN A 55 -6.50 12.71 -12.95
N LEU A 56 -7.66 12.42 -13.55
CA LEU A 56 -7.77 11.92 -14.93
C LEU A 56 -8.40 12.95 -15.88
N LYS A 57 -9.59 13.50 -15.58
CA LYS A 57 -10.25 14.55 -16.39
C LYS A 57 -11.29 15.32 -15.56
N PRO A 58 -11.48 16.64 -15.80
CA PRO A 58 -10.78 17.49 -16.75
C PRO A 58 -9.46 18.08 -16.21
N MET A 59 -9.26 18.05 -14.88
CA MET A 59 -8.18 18.80 -14.24
C MET A 59 -6.79 18.17 -14.40
N ASN A 60 -6.70 16.84 -14.59
CA ASN A 60 -5.42 16.10 -14.67
C ASN A 60 -4.46 16.45 -13.52
N LEU A 61 -5.00 16.73 -12.33
CA LEU A 61 -4.25 17.36 -11.25
C LEU A 61 -3.84 16.31 -10.21
N MET A 62 -2.55 15.97 -10.16
CA MET A 62 -1.99 15.11 -9.11
C MET A 62 -1.39 15.97 -7.99
N ILE A 63 -2.18 16.21 -6.94
CA ILE A 63 -1.72 16.86 -5.71
C ILE A 63 -1.00 15.82 -4.85
N LEU A 64 0.20 16.18 -4.37
CA LEU A 64 0.94 15.32 -3.46
C LEU A 64 0.41 15.50 -2.03
N PRO A 65 0.35 14.40 -1.25
CA PRO A 65 -0.12 14.44 0.14
C PRO A 65 0.68 15.40 1.03
N ALA A 66 0.02 15.90 2.08
CA ALA A 66 0.54 16.91 2.98
C ALA A 66 1.82 16.48 3.72
N GLU A 67 1.96 15.16 3.93
CA GLU A 67 3.08 14.49 4.59
C GLU A 67 4.37 14.68 3.80
N MET A 68 4.28 14.72 2.47
CA MET A 68 5.44 14.90 1.59
C MET A 68 5.98 16.33 1.62
N ARG A 69 5.26 17.29 2.22
CA ARG A 69 5.66 18.70 2.22
C ARG A 69 6.98 18.97 2.91
N ARG A 70 7.32 18.23 3.97
CA ARG A 70 8.57 18.41 4.72
C ARG A 70 9.77 17.75 4.04
N ILE A 71 9.52 16.76 3.19
CA ILE A 71 10.55 15.93 2.57
C ILE A 71 10.95 16.50 1.21
N LEU A 72 9.96 16.92 0.42
CA LEU A 72 10.19 17.38 -0.95
C LEU A 72 10.65 18.85 -0.96
N PRO A 73 11.40 19.29 -1.98
CA PRO A 73 11.84 20.68 -2.09
C PRO A 73 10.66 21.60 -2.36
N SER A 74 10.75 22.84 -1.88
CA SER A 74 9.87 23.92 -2.33
C SER A 74 10.57 24.61 -3.49
N LYS A 75 10.58 23.98 -4.66
CA LYS A 75 11.11 24.54 -5.92
C LYS A 75 10.37 23.90 -7.10
N THR A 76 10.38 24.56 -8.25
CA THR A 76 9.97 23.95 -9.52
C THR A 76 11.17 23.26 -10.16
N ILE A 77 11.12 21.93 -10.28
CA ILE A 77 12.21 21.09 -10.81
C ILE A 77 11.63 19.89 -11.59
N PRO A 78 12.41 19.25 -12.47
CA PRO A 78 12.05 17.97 -13.06
C PRO A 78 11.74 16.89 -12.03
N ALA A 79 10.76 16.04 -12.35
CA ALA A 79 10.46 14.82 -11.63
C ALA A 79 10.26 13.66 -12.60
N PHE A 80 10.66 12.48 -12.17
CA PHE A 80 10.60 11.27 -12.96
C PHE A 80 9.80 10.19 -12.23
N LEU A 81 8.84 9.59 -12.93
CA LEU A 81 8.10 8.42 -12.46
C LEU A 81 8.63 7.17 -13.15
N VAL A 82 9.06 6.18 -12.39
CA VAL A 82 9.56 4.90 -12.91
C VAL A 82 8.54 3.80 -12.64
N TYR A 83 8.07 3.13 -13.69
CA TYR A 83 7.14 2.01 -13.59
C TYR A 83 7.43 0.98 -14.68
N LYS A 84 7.56 -0.30 -14.28
CA LYS A 84 7.86 -1.44 -15.17
C LYS A 84 9.03 -1.17 -16.14
N GLY A 85 10.13 -0.61 -15.62
CA GLY A 85 11.34 -0.31 -16.40
C GLY A 85 11.23 0.88 -17.36
N LYS A 86 10.09 1.57 -17.39
CA LYS A 86 9.88 2.81 -18.15
C LYS A 86 9.93 4.02 -17.24
N GLU A 87 10.26 5.16 -17.81
CA GLU A 87 10.40 6.43 -17.10
C GLU A 87 9.57 7.52 -17.80
N TRP A 88 8.84 8.29 -17.01
CA TRP A 88 8.05 9.44 -17.45
C TRP A 88 8.56 10.70 -16.78
N GLU A 89 9.05 11.64 -17.58
CA GLU A 89 9.47 12.97 -17.14
C GLU A 89 8.26 13.91 -17.01
N MET A 90 8.27 14.74 -15.98
CA MET A 90 7.27 15.78 -15.75
C MET A 90 7.82 16.92 -14.92
N VAL A 91 7.11 18.04 -14.90
CA VAL A 91 7.43 19.14 -13.99
C VAL A 91 6.88 18.83 -12.61
N TYR A 92 7.71 18.96 -11.58
CA TYR A 92 7.25 19.04 -10.19
C TYR A 92 7.15 20.49 -9.75
N LEU A 93 6.00 20.85 -9.16
CA LEU A 93 5.67 22.19 -8.71
C LEU A 93 5.67 22.20 -7.18
N GLY A 94 6.83 22.48 -6.60
CA GLY A 94 7.05 22.54 -5.16
C GLY A 94 6.73 23.89 -4.52
N GLU A 95 6.75 24.95 -5.34
CA GLU A 95 6.33 26.30 -4.98
C GLU A 95 5.06 26.62 -5.78
N ASP A 96 3.92 26.53 -5.12
CA ASP A 96 2.70 27.18 -5.62
C ASP A 96 2.36 28.32 -4.67
N PHE A 97 2.61 29.54 -5.14
CA PHE A 97 2.38 30.78 -4.39
C PHE A 97 0.89 31.00 -4.04
N GLN A 98 -0.03 30.32 -4.72
CA GLN A 98 -1.47 30.45 -4.51
C GLN A 98 -2.05 29.28 -3.70
N LYS A 99 -1.48 28.08 -3.80
CA LYS A 99 -1.99 26.87 -3.13
C LYS A 99 -0.84 26.20 -2.40
N ARG A 100 -0.96 25.98 -1.09
CA ARG A 100 0.08 25.34 -0.24
C ARG A 100 0.32 23.84 -0.55
N ASN A 101 -0.01 23.40 -1.76
CA ASN A 101 -0.03 22.02 -2.17
C ASN A 101 0.99 21.80 -3.29
N LYS A 102 1.92 20.89 -3.02
CA LYS A 102 2.88 20.39 -4.00
C LYS A 102 2.15 19.51 -5.00
N ARG A 103 2.52 19.55 -6.27
CA ARG A 103 1.86 18.76 -7.30
C ARG A 103 2.80 18.35 -8.44
N PHE A 104 2.38 17.36 -9.21
CA PHE A 104 2.92 17.15 -10.54
C PHE A 104 2.25 18.09 -11.54
N GLY A 105 3.00 18.44 -12.58
CA GLY A 105 2.58 19.27 -13.69
C GLY A 105 1.59 18.58 -14.61
N SER A 106 1.29 19.24 -15.73
CA SER A 106 0.26 18.78 -16.67
C SER A 106 0.61 17.45 -17.34
N GLU A 107 1.90 17.10 -17.33
CA GLU A 107 2.50 15.91 -17.92
C GLU A 107 2.13 14.64 -17.13
N TRP A 108 1.61 14.77 -15.90
CA TRP A 108 0.99 13.67 -15.16
C TRP A 108 -0.05 12.92 -16.03
N LYS A 109 -0.79 13.63 -16.87
CA LYS A 109 -1.79 13.04 -17.77
C LYS A 109 -1.18 11.98 -18.70
N THR A 110 0.06 12.18 -19.16
CA THR A 110 0.76 11.27 -20.05
C THR A 110 1.03 9.95 -19.33
N PHE A 111 1.57 10.02 -18.10
CA PHE A 111 1.76 8.85 -17.25
C PHE A 111 0.43 8.11 -17.03
N ALA A 112 -0.65 8.83 -16.72
CA ALA A 112 -1.95 8.22 -16.46
C ALA A 112 -2.54 7.54 -17.70
N ILE A 113 -2.43 8.15 -18.88
CA ILE A 113 -2.92 7.61 -20.16
C ILE A 113 -2.12 6.38 -20.57
N ASP A 114 -0.78 6.47 -20.58
CA ASP A 114 0.09 5.39 -21.02
C ASP A 114 -0.07 4.14 -20.16
N ASN A 115 -0.30 4.34 -18.86
CA ASN A 115 -0.51 3.27 -17.89
C ASN A 115 -1.98 2.89 -17.70
N LYS A 116 -2.90 3.46 -18.49
CA LYS A 116 -4.34 3.16 -18.46
C LYS A 116 -4.91 3.23 -17.04
N LEU A 117 -4.55 4.27 -16.28
CA LEU A 117 -5.08 4.47 -14.93
C LEU A 117 -6.59 4.73 -14.99
N LYS A 118 -7.34 4.05 -14.12
CA LYS A 118 -8.78 4.22 -13.97
C LYS A 118 -9.11 4.81 -12.60
N VAL A 119 -10.31 5.37 -12.48
CA VAL A 119 -10.84 5.74 -11.17
C VAL A 119 -10.93 4.50 -10.29
N GLY A 120 -10.44 4.57 -9.06
CA GLY A 120 -10.38 3.44 -8.12
C GLY A 120 -9.04 2.70 -8.12
N ASP A 121 -8.19 2.86 -9.14
CA ASP A 121 -6.80 2.40 -9.06
C ASP A 121 -6.06 3.15 -7.94
N ALA A 122 -5.05 2.53 -7.36
CA ALA A 122 -4.14 3.20 -6.44
C ALA A 122 -2.70 3.20 -6.99
N CYS A 123 -1.99 4.30 -6.80
CA CYS A 123 -0.57 4.40 -7.07
C CYS A 123 0.18 4.53 -5.75
N VAL A 124 1.23 3.75 -5.56
CA VAL A 124 2.22 3.91 -4.49
C VAL A 124 3.47 4.53 -5.09
N PHE A 125 3.89 5.68 -4.57
CA PHE A 125 5.05 6.44 -5.01
C PHE A 125 6.12 6.39 -3.94
N GLU A 126 7.24 5.75 -4.23
CA GLU A 126 8.39 5.70 -3.33
C GLU A 126 9.49 6.63 -3.85
N LEU A 127 9.97 7.53 -3.00
CA LEU A 127 10.98 8.53 -3.33
C LEU A 127 12.37 7.89 -3.40
N MET A 128 12.87 7.68 -4.62
CA MET A 128 14.16 7.05 -4.87
C MET A 128 15.32 8.06 -4.78
N GLU A 129 15.11 9.24 -5.35
CA GLU A 129 16.08 10.34 -5.41
C GLU A 129 15.38 11.67 -5.13
N CYS A 130 16.01 12.50 -4.29
CA CYS A 130 15.53 13.83 -3.93
C CYS A 130 16.70 14.80 -3.90
N ARG A 131 16.91 15.51 -5.01
CA ARG A 131 17.99 16.49 -5.16
C ARG A 131 17.45 17.89 -5.40
N ASN A 132 18.35 18.86 -5.41
CA ASN A 132 18.02 20.25 -5.70
C ASN A 132 17.62 20.50 -7.16
N ASP A 133 17.95 19.58 -8.06
CA ASP A 133 17.76 19.68 -9.51
C ASP A 133 16.82 18.62 -10.09
N CYS A 134 16.49 17.54 -9.36
CA CYS A 134 15.52 16.55 -9.80
C CYS A 134 14.90 15.73 -8.64
N LEU A 135 13.74 15.12 -8.92
CA LEU A 135 13.12 14.08 -8.11
C LEU A 135 12.94 12.80 -8.91
N LYS A 136 13.07 11.64 -8.27
CA LYS A 136 12.74 10.35 -8.90
C LYS A 136 11.88 9.51 -7.97
N PHE A 137 10.75 9.04 -8.48
CA PHE A 137 9.84 8.14 -7.77
C PHE A 137 9.74 6.81 -8.48
N ARG A 138 9.83 5.71 -7.73
CA ARG A 138 9.37 4.40 -8.17
C ARG A 138 7.88 4.32 -7.93
N VAL A 139 7.12 3.92 -8.94
CA VAL A 139 5.66 3.82 -8.86
C VAL A 139 5.24 2.36 -8.92
N GLN A 140 4.27 1.99 -8.09
CA GLN A 140 3.54 0.72 -8.18
C GLN A 140 2.06 1.03 -8.38
N ILE A 141 1.42 0.36 -9.33
CA ILE A 141 0.00 0.56 -9.64
C ILE A 141 -0.78 -0.66 -9.15
N LEU A 142 -1.71 -0.43 -8.23
CA LEU A 142 -2.66 -1.41 -7.71
C LEU A 142 -4.00 -1.20 -8.43
N ARG A 143 -4.46 -2.22 -9.16
CA ARG A 143 -5.71 -2.12 -9.92
C ARG A 143 -6.91 -2.25 -8.99
N GLY A 144 -7.83 -1.29 -9.13
CA GLY A 144 -9.04 -1.20 -8.30
C GLY A 144 -10.21 -2.05 -8.80
N ASP A 145 -10.03 -2.81 -9.88
CA ASP A 145 -11.08 -3.68 -10.42
C ASP A 145 -11.39 -4.78 -9.37
N ILE A 146 -12.60 -4.74 -8.80
CA ILE A 146 -13.09 -5.82 -7.94
C ILE A 146 -13.45 -7.00 -8.87
N PRO A 147 -12.93 -8.21 -8.64
CA PRO A 147 -13.29 -9.36 -9.46
C PRO A 147 -14.81 -9.58 -9.47
N SER A 148 -15.38 -9.83 -10.65
CA SER A 148 -16.83 -10.02 -10.87
C SER A 148 -17.49 -11.09 -10.00
N LYS A 149 -16.71 -11.99 -9.39
CA LYS A 149 -17.18 -12.96 -8.38
C LYS A 149 -17.69 -12.34 -7.06
N PHE A 150 -17.57 -11.02 -6.89
CA PHE A 150 -18.07 -10.27 -5.72
C PHE A 150 -19.14 -9.24 -6.09
N GLU A 151 -19.59 -9.22 -7.35
CA GLU A 151 -20.78 -8.46 -7.74
C GLU A 151 -22.00 -9.32 -7.35
N ASP A 152 -22.45 -9.19 -6.10
CA ASP A 152 -23.73 -9.76 -5.70
C ASP A 152 -24.84 -9.09 -6.53
N ASN A 153 -25.60 -9.91 -7.23
CA ASN A 153 -26.75 -9.51 -8.05
C ASN A 153 -27.87 -8.97 -7.14
N THR A 154 -27.76 -7.76 -6.63
CA THR A 154 -28.93 -7.02 -6.14
C THR A 154 -29.68 -6.44 -7.33
N ASN A 155 -30.43 -7.31 -8.01
CA ASN A 155 -31.67 -6.92 -8.66
C ASN A 155 -32.79 -7.27 -7.67
N ASP A 156 -33.32 -6.25 -6.99
CA ASP A 156 -34.63 -6.25 -6.34
C ASP A 156 -35.33 -4.94 -6.70
#